data_AF-A0A099ZIN4-F1
#
_entry.id   AF-A0A099ZIN4-F1
#
_cell.length_a   1.000
_cell.length_b   1.000
_cell.length_c   1.000
_cell.angle_alpha   90.00
_cell.angle_beta   90.00
_cell.angle_gamma   90.00
#
_symmetry.space_group_name_H-M   'P 1'
#
loop_
_entity.id
_entity.type
_entity.pdbx_description
1 polymer ?
#
loop_
_entity_poly.entity_id
_entity_poly.type
_entity_poly.pdbx_seq_one_letter_code
_entity_poly.pdbx_strand_id
1 'polypeptide(L)'
;QLLGKWIYLLGSSKYPPHLEELRSVKYATFFFHPGSHPDELNVTEIMRVNETCVTRNTSTIQVFRHNNTLMHVDGQVTSMAHLIRSSKDLLILQHINNGFPGLSLSARSLHVSKERLDEFRAQLACHGFADDEIF
;
A
#
# COMPACT_ATOMS: atom_id res chain seq x y z
N GLN A 1 -9.92 1.38 11.04
CA GLN A 1 -9.03 2.34 11.74
C GLN A 1 -7.62 2.15 11.17
N LEU A 2 -7.02 3.20 10.58
CA LEU A 2 -5.76 3.09 9.83
C LEU A 2 -4.50 3.26 10.70
N LEU A 3 -4.56 3.98 11.81
CA LEU A 3 -3.39 4.31 12.64
C LEU A 3 -2.56 3.09 13.07
N GLY A 4 -1.26 3.29 13.25
CA GLY A 4 -0.31 2.28 13.72
C GLY A 4 0.47 1.59 12.60
N LYS A 5 1.19 0.52 12.97
CA LYS A 5 2.07 -0.26 12.09
C LYS A 5 1.32 -1.14 11.09
N TRP A 6 1.75 -1.14 9.84
CA TRP A 6 1.35 -2.06 8.79
C TRP A 6 2.58 -2.67 8.13
N ILE A 7 2.43 -3.91 7.68
CA ILE A 7 3.46 -4.65 6.95
C ILE A 7 2.90 -4.87 5.56
N TYR A 8 3.64 -4.43 4.55
CA TYR A 8 3.35 -4.73 3.15
C TYR A 8 3.63 -6.21 2.92
N LEU A 9 2.64 -6.93 2.38
CA LEU A 9 2.74 -8.37 2.19
C LEU A 9 2.85 -8.75 0.73
N LEU A 10 1.97 -8.18 -0.10
CA LEU A 10 1.85 -8.52 -1.50
C LEU A 10 1.44 -7.28 -2.30
N GLY A 11 1.82 -7.25 -3.56
CA GLY A 11 1.17 -6.35 -4.50
C GLY A 11 1.45 -6.65 -5.95
N SER A 12 0.70 -5.94 -6.79
CA SER A 12 0.71 -6.08 -8.24
C SER A 12 0.54 -4.72 -8.88
N SER A 13 1.15 -4.52 -10.04
CA SER A 13 1.11 -3.25 -10.76
C SER A 13 1.15 -3.48 -12.26
N LYS A 14 0.24 -2.82 -13.00
CA LYS A 14 0.33 -2.75 -14.46
C LYS A 14 1.23 -1.60 -14.93
N TYR A 15 1.69 -0.74 -14.02
CA TYR A 15 2.62 0.34 -14.34
C TYR A 15 4.07 -0.17 -14.31
N PRO A 16 4.80 -0.20 -15.45
CA PRO A 16 6.11 -0.84 -15.51
C PRO A 16 7.17 -0.29 -14.52
N PRO A 17 7.30 1.03 -14.31
CA PRO A 17 8.27 1.54 -13.32
C PRO A 17 7.97 1.07 -11.90
N HIS A 18 6.70 1.02 -11.50
CA HIS A 18 6.32 0.51 -10.19
C HIS A 18 6.50 -1.02 -10.11
N LEU A 19 6.33 -1.75 -11.22
CA LEU A 19 6.62 -3.20 -11.27
C LEU A 19 8.10 -3.50 -10.98
N GLU A 20 9.03 -2.69 -11.48
CA GLU A 20 10.45 -2.81 -11.18
C GLU A 20 10.77 -2.51 -9.71
N GLU A 21 10.08 -1.53 -9.13
CA GLU A 21 10.16 -1.23 -7.69
C GLU A 21 9.67 -2.41 -6.86
N LEU A 22 8.49 -2.96 -7.16
CA LEU A 22 7.92 -4.12 -6.44
C LEU A 22 8.86 -5.33 -6.44
N ARG A 23 9.55 -5.60 -7.56
CA ARG A 23 10.56 -6.69 -7.65
C ARG A 23 11.77 -6.46 -6.74
N SER A 24 12.11 -5.20 -6.52
CA SER A 24 13.28 -4.77 -5.75
C SER A 24 12.99 -4.69 -4.24
N VAL A 25 11.74 -4.43 -3.85
CA VAL A 25 11.30 -4.39 -2.46
C VAL A 25 11.27 -5.81 -1.89
N LYS A 26 12.12 -6.08 -0.89
CA LYS A 26 12.17 -7.38 -0.17
C LYS A 26 11.36 -7.38 1.11
N TYR A 27 11.17 -6.20 1.68
CA TYR A 27 10.36 -6.00 2.87
C TYR A 27 9.93 -4.54 2.93
N ALA A 28 8.70 -4.26 3.34
CA ALA A 28 8.27 -2.92 3.66
C ALA A 28 7.30 -2.92 4.85
N THR A 29 7.48 -1.95 5.73
CA THR A 29 6.55 -1.64 6.81
C THR A 29 6.34 -0.15 6.86
N PHE A 30 5.14 0.28 7.19
CA PHE A 30 4.81 1.68 7.35
C PHE A 30 3.97 1.91 8.58
N PHE A 31 4.07 3.10 9.14
CA PHE A 31 3.36 3.52 10.34
C PHE A 31 2.54 4.75 9.99
N PHE A 32 1.24 4.69 10.27
CA PHE A 32 0.37 5.84 10.19
C PHE A 32 0.22 6.47 11.57
N HIS A 33 0.60 7.74 11.68
CA HIS A 33 0.43 8.55 12.88
C HIS A 33 -0.61 9.64 12.62
N PRO A 34 -1.27 10.17 13.65
CA PRO A 34 -2.08 11.38 13.50
C PRO A 34 -1.23 12.51 12.89
N GLY A 35 -1.77 13.17 11.85
CA GLY A 35 -1.19 14.36 11.26
C GLY A 35 -1.61 15.63 11.99
N SER A 36 -1.37 16.78 11.35
CA SER A 36 -1.71 18.10 11.91
C SER A 36 -3.21 18.38 11.85
N HIS A 37 -3.94 17.65 10.99
CA HIS A 37 -5.37 17.83 10.73
C HIS A 37 -6.11 16.48 10.82
N PRO A 38 -7.44 16.48 11.07
CA PRO A 38 -8.22 15.25 11.25
C PRO A 38 -8.15 14.23 10.10
N ASP A 39 -7.89 14.71 8.88
CA ASP A 39 -7.82 13.91 7.65
C ASP A 39 -6.41 13.87 7.06
N GLU A 40 -5.41 14.11 7.90
CA GLU A 40 -4.00 13.98 7.56
C GLU A 40 -3.36 12.92 8.46
N LEU A 41 -2.52 12.08 7.87
CA LEU A 41 -1.70 11.11 8.59
C LEU A 41 -0.23 11.35 8.27
N ASN A 42 0.62 11.40 9.28
CA ASN A 42 2.06 11.34 9.07
C ASN A 42 2.48 9.90 8.81
N VAL A 43 3.40 9.67 7.89
CA VAL A 43 3.87 8.33 7.54
C VAL A 43 5.33 8.16 7.93
N THR A 44 5.64 7.01 8.51
CA THR A 44 7.02 6.53 8.57
C THR A 44 7.10 5.22 7.81
N GLU A 45 7.93 5.15 6.78
CA GLU A 45 8.13 3.99 5.92
C GLU A 45 9.53 3.44 6.17
N ILE A 46 9.62 2.13 6.34
CA ILE A 46 10.87 1.40 6.49
C ILE A 46 10.82 0.26 5.48
N MET A 47 11.72 0.31 4.52
CA MET A 47 11.76 -0.64 3.41
C MET A 47 13.17 -1.20 3.24
N ARG A 48 13.26 -2.47 2.87
CA ARG A 48 14.47 -3.09 2.35
C ARG A 48 14.31 -3.18 0.85
N VAL A 49 15.05 -2.35 0.13
CA VAL A 49 15.11 -2.35 -1.34
C VAL A 49 16.45 -2.94 -1.74
N ASN A 50 16.42 -4.09 -2.42
CA ASN A 50 17.60 -4.92 -2.63
C ASN A 50 18.29 -5.24 -1.29
N GLU A 51 19.57 -4.87 -1.15
CA GLU A 51 20.35 -5.06 0.08
C GLU A 51 20.43 -3.80 0.95
N THR A 52 19.68 -2.75 0.61
CA THR A 52 19.71 -1.46 1.33
C THR A 52 18.43 -1.24 2.13
N CYS A 53 18.59 -0.86 3.39
CA CYS A 53 17.49 -0.39 4.23
C CYS A 53 17.30 1.11 4.05
N VAL A 54 16.10 1.54 3.68
CA VAL A 54 15.71 2.95 3.53
C VAL A 54 14.62 3.25 4.54
N THR A 55 14.72 4.43 5.18
CA THR A 55 13.68 4.95 6.07
C THR A 55 13.26 6.32 5.58
N ARG A 56 11.94 6.54 5.45
CA ARG A 56 11.34 7.84 5.11
C ARG A 56 10.35 8.21 6.20
N ASN A 57 10.39 9.46 6.65
CA ASN A 57 9.54 9.95 7.75
C ASN A 57 9.01 11.37 7.50
N THR A 58 9.13 11.85 6.26
CA THR A 58 8.73 13.19 5.82
C THR A 58 7.44 13.19 5.00
N SER A 59 6.88 12.01 4.71
CA SER A 59 5.70 11.87 3.87
C SER A 59 4.41 11.88 4.69
N THR A 60 3.31 12.27 4.04
CA THR A 60 1.98 12.34 4.65
C THR A 60 0.95 11.65 3.76
N ILE A 61 -0.19 11.28 4.35
CA ILE A 61 -1.37 10.78 3.64
C ILE A 61 -2.53 11.72 3.93
N GLN A 62 -3.12 12.27 2.87
CA GLN A 62 -4.38 12.98 2.95
C GLN A 62 -5.54 11.99 2.72
N VAL A 63 -6.53 12.03 3.61
CA VAL A 63 -7.65 11.08 3.65
C VAL A 63 -8.92 11.77 3.14
N PHE A 64 -9.32 11.42 1.92
CA PHE A 64 -10.56 11.90 1.32
C PHE A 64 -11.69 10.91 1.63
N ARG A 65 -12.41 11.16 2.73
CA ARG A 65 -13.46 10.25 3.23
C ARG A 65 -14.64 10.07 2.28
N HIS A 66 -14.98 11.10 1.51
CA HIS A 66 -16.17 11.11 0.65
C HIS A 66 -16.07 10.11 -0.52
N ASN A 67 -14.86 9.74 -0.94
CA ASN A 67 -14.61 8.83 -2.05
C ASN A 67 -13.62 7.71 -1.69
N ASN A 68 -13.36 7.51 -0.40
CA ASN A 68 -12.41 6.51 0.11
C ASN A 68 -11.02 6.59 -0.54
N THR A 69 -10.54 7.80 -0.84
CA THR A 69 -9.23 7.99 -1.50
C THR A 69 -8.19 8.42 -0.49
N LEU A 70 -7.00 7.86 -0.61
CA LEU A 70 -5.79 8.24 0.10
C LEU A 70 -4.84 8.87 -0.91
N MET A 71 -4.33 10.05 -0.62
CA MET A 71 -3.25 10.67 -1.40
C MET A 71 -1.98 10.69 -0.57
N HIS A 72 -0.98 9.96 -1.01
CA HIS A 72 0.37 10.02 -0.45
C HIS A 72 1.11 11.21 -1.01
N VAL A 73 1.76 11.97 -0.13
CA VAL A 73 2.54 13.15 -0.45
C VAL A 73 3.95 12.93 0.07
N ASP A 74 4.91 12.76 -0.83
CA ASP A 74 6.34 12.64 -0.53
C ASP A 74 7.09 13.79 -1.23
N GLY A 75 7.26 14.90 -0.52
CA GLY A 75 7.82 16.13 -1.08
C GLY A 75 6.93 16.70 -2.19
N GLN A 76 7.43 16.68 -3.43
CA GLN A 76 6.69 17.16 -4.62
C GLN A 76 6.00 16.01 -5.39
N VAL A 77 6.20 14.77 -4.95
CA VAL A 77 5.62 13.59 -5.58
C VAL A 77 4.33 13.24 -4.86
N THR A 78 3.26 13.04 -5.63
CA THR A 78 1.99 12.55 -5.11
C THR A 78 1.58 11.25 -5.79
N SER A 79 0.98 10.35 -5.03
CA SER A 79 0.35 9.14 -5.54
C SER A 79 -1.01 8.96 -4.89
N MET A 80 -1.93 8.32 -5.60
CA MET A 80 -3.31 8.14 -5.14
C MET A 80 -3.66 6.67 -5.07
N ALA A 81 -4.40 6.30 -4.04
CA ALA A 81 -4.98 4.99 -3.90
C ALA A 81 -6.41 5.04 -3.39
N HIS A 82 -7.28 4.20 -3.93
CA HIS A 82 -8.59 3.93 -3.36
C HIS A 82 -8.49 2.86 -2.28
N LEU A 83 -9.12 3.12 -1.15
CA LEU A 83 -9.28 2.17 -0.07
C LEU A 83 -10.39 1.18 -0.42
N ILE A 84 -9.99 -0.02 -0.85
CA ILE A 84 -10.94 -1.13 -1.08
C ILE A 84 -11.43 -1.68 0.25
N ARG A 85 -10.50 -1.95 1.18
CA ARG A 85 -10.84 -2.55 2.48
C ARG A 85 -9.89 -2.10 3.58
N SER A 86 -10.45 -1.74 4.73
CA SER A 86 -9.73 -1.58 6.00
C SER A 86 -10.46 -2.32 7.11
N SER A 87 -9.80 -3.29 7.73
CA SER A 87 -10.24 -3.92 8.98
C SER A 87 -9.24 -3.63 10.10
N LYS A 88 -9.40 -4.30 11.26
CA LYS A 88 -8.45 -4.23 12.37
C LYS A 88 -7.03 -4.61 11.95
N ASP A 89 -6.92 -5.57 11.03
CA ASP A 89 -5.70 -6.31 10.73
C ASP A 89 -5.39 -6.48 9.23
N LEU A 90 -6.26 -5.98 8.34
CA LEU A 90 -6.09 -6.02 6.89
C LEU A 90 -6.29 -4.65 6.25
N LEU A 91 -5.49 -4.36 5.23
CA LEU A 91 -5.58 -3.16 4.41
C LEU A 91 -5.36 -3.55 2.96
N ILE A 92 -6.34 -3.25 2.11
CA ILE A 92 -6.26 -3.44 0.65
C ILE A 92 -6.43 -2.08 0.00
N LEU A 93 -5.44 -1.70 -0.82
CA LEU A 93 -5.42 -0.45 -1.56
C LEU A 93 -5.34 -0.73 -3.06
N GLN A 94 -6.10 0.04 -3.84
CA GLN A 94 -5.98 0.11 -5.28
C GLN A 94 -5.24 1.39 -5.66
N HIS A 95 -4.00 1.26 -6.13
CA HIS A 95 -3.17 2.37 -6.59
C HIS A 95 -3.53 2.75 -8.02
N ILE A 96 -3.52 4.05 -8.32
CA ILE A 96 -3.68 4.56 -9.69
C ILE A 96 -2.42 5.33 -10.05
N ASN A 97 -1.56 4.70 -10.86
CA ASN A 97 -0.28 5.26 -11.29
C ASN A 97 -0.33 5.52 -12.79
N ASN A 98 -0.44 6.79 -13.19
CA ASN A 98 -0.50 7.21 -14.59
C ASN A 98 -1.57 6.47 -15.42
N GLY A 99 -2.75 6.25 -14.82
CA GLY A 99 -3.86 5.52 -15.45
C GLY A 99 -3.76 4.00 -15.37
N PHE A 100 -2.65 3.44 -14.88
CA PHE A 100 -2.50 2.01 -14.68
C PHE A 100 -2.91 1.61 -13.26
N PRO A 101 -3.69 0.52 -13.10
CA PRO A 101 -4.03 0.01 -11.78
C PRO A 101 -2.84 -0.69 -11.13
N GLY A 102 -2.82 -0.65 -9.81
CA GLY A 102 -2.06 -1.54 -8.96
C GLY A 102 -2.89 -1.92 -7.74
N LEU A 103 -2.59 -3.05 -7.11
CA LEU A 103 -3.19 -3.44 -5.83
C LEU A 103 -2.10 -3.78 -4.84
N SER A 104 -2.37 -3.54 -3.57
CA SER A 104 -1.49 -3.95 -2.47
C SER A 104 -2.28 -4.50 -1.31
N LEU A 105 -1.69 -5.49 -0.66
CA LEU A 105 -2.15 -6.08 0.59
C LEU A 105 -1.18 -5.73 1.70
N SER A 106 -1.71 -5.21 2.80
CA SER A 106 -0.96 -4.99 4.02
C SER A 106 -1.70 -5.55 5.22
N ALA A 107 -0.96 -5.99 6.24
CA ALA A 107 -1.52 -6.51 7.47
C ALA A 107 -0.73 -6.05 8.70
N ARG A 108 -1.27 -6.34 9.90
CA ARG A 108 -0.59 -6.04 11.17
C ARG A 108 0.44 -7.11 11.56
N SER A 109 0.42 -8.26 10.89
CA SER A 109 1.24 -9.44 11.14
C SER A 109 1.70 -10.05 9.82
N LEU A 110 2.87 -10.69 9.81
CA LEU A 110 3.33 -11.51 8.67
C LEU A 110 2.51 -12.80 8.52
N HIS A 111 1.88 -13.27 9.60
CA HIS A 111 1.00 -14.42 9.55
C HIS A 111 -0.41 -13.97 9.18
N VAL A 112 -0.81 -14.24 7.94
CA VAL A 112 -2.15 -13.98 7.42
C VAL A 112 -2.84 -15.30 7.07
N SER A 113 -4.13 -15.41 7.37
CA SER A 113 -4.90 -16.61 7.08
C SER A 113 -5.03 -16.82 5.57
N LYS A 114 -5.13 -18.09 5.16
CA LYS A 114 -5.34 -18.46 3.75
C LYS A 114 -6.55 -17.76 3.14
N GLU A 115 -7.66 -17.69 3.87
CA GLU A 115 -8.89 -17.03 3.44
C GLU A 115 -8.67 -15.56 3.01
N ARG A 116 -7.86 -14.81 3.76
CA ARG A 116 -7.57 -13.40 3.45
C ARG A 116 -6.65 -13.24 2.25
N LEU A 117 -5.71 -14.16 2.08
CA LEU A 117 -4.85 -14.20 0.89
C LEU A 117 -5.68 -14.55 -0.35
N ASP A 118 -6.60 -15.50 -0.24
CA ASP A 118 -7.48 -15.91 -1.33
C ASP A 118 -8.49 -14.80 -1.69
N GLU A 119 -8.99 -14.06 -0.71
CA GLU A 119 -9.77 -12.84 -0.97
C GLU A 119 -8.97 -11.81 -1.78
N PHE A 120 -7.72 -11.55 -1.40
CA PHE A 120 -6.87 -10.61 -2.13
C PHE A 120 -6.58 -11.08 -3.56
N ARG A 121 -6.32 -12.38 -3.76
CA ARG A 121 -6.18 -12.97 -5.11
C ARG A 121 -7.45 -12.83 -5.94
N ALA A 122 -8.62 -13.02 -5.35
CA ALA A 122 -9.90 -12.79 -6.03
C ALA A 122 -10.05 -11.32 -6.48
N GLN A 123 -9.65 -10.36 -5.63
CA GLN A 123 -9.62 -8.94 -6.01
C GLN A 123 -8.66 -8.69 -7.18
N LEU A 124 -7.44 -9.23 -7.12
CA LEU A 124 -6.48 -9.14 -8.22
C LEU A 124 -7.03 -9.67 -9.54
N ALA A 125 -7.68 -10.83 -9.52
CA ALA A 125 -8.31 -11.42 -10.71
C ALA A 125 -9.44 -10.53 -11.27
N CYS A 126 -10.28 -9.94 -10.41
CA CYS A 126 -11.30 -8.97 -10.82
C CYS A 126 -10.72 -7.72 -11.50
N HIS A 127 -9.48 -7.36 -11.16
CA HIS A 127 -8.74 -6.25 -11.75
C HIS A 127 -7.80 -6.66 -12.92
N GLY A 128 -7.88 -7.92 -13.38
CA GLY A 128 -7.13 -8.40 -14.55
C GLY A 128 -5.65 -8.65 -14.31
N PHE A 129 -5.25 -8.90 -13.05
CA PHE A 129 -3.90 -9.35 -12.72
C PHE A 129 -3.80 -10.88 -12.79
N ALA A 130 -2.68 -11.36 -13.31
CA ALA A 130 -2.29 -12.76 -13.28
C ALA A 130 -1.44 -13.08 -12.04
N ASP A 131 -1.37 -14.35 -11.65
CA ASP A 131 -0.64 -14.78 -10.44
C ASP A 131 0.87 -14.50 -10.51
N ASP A 132 1.46 -14.50 -11.71
CA ASP A 132 2.87 -14.18 -11.96
C ASP A 132 3.18 -12.67 -11.87
N GLU A 133 2.16 -11.83 -11.69
CA GLU A 133 2.27 -10.39 -11.47
C GLU A 133 2.13 -10.02 -9.97
N ILE A 134 2.23 -10.99 -9.07
CA ILE A 134 2.18 -10.81 -7.61
C ILE A 134 3.60 -10.91 -7.03
N PHE A 135 4.01 -9.87 -6.30
CA PHE A 135 5.33 -9.75 -5.66
C PHE A 135 5.19 -9.64 -4.15
#